data_AF-A0A7X0SRY8-F1
#
_entry.id   AF-A0A7X0SRY8-F1
#
_cell.length_a   1.000
_cell.length_b   1.000
_cell.length_c   1.000
_cell.angle_alpha   90.00
_cell.angle_beta   90.00
_cell.angle_gamma   90.00
#
_symmetry.space_group_name_H-M   'P 1'
#
loop_
_entity.id
_entity.type
_entity.pdbx_description
1 polymer ?
#
loop_
_entity_poly.entity_id
_entity_poly.type
_entity_poly.pdbx_seq_one_letter_code
_entity_poly.pdbx_strand_id
1 'polypeptide(L)'
;MSAISQSETRSAPLPSLRKRARRMVGWFVLFAATAAIAVALLTVLIDPLQFYHRAGWYTPRFSTEERYQNPGLAKNWDYDTIIIGTSMTENFLPSQVGEQLGGKVMKLSIEGSTADEHNKIAKVALSTGKVKRVLWGLDYFSLKSNSADDGYNFPDYLYDDKWWNDYPYLFNYSVYQQFFNSIKANLQHLKPQNLEYLYNWNHAVTYGKAKVAKSYAQANVDEVYFGLNEETLDVVQQSFDDNILSLVKAYPDVEFDFYYPPYSVLRQVVWYNTNPGRFGNQLEMRKWMYEQFASLPNVKLYDFQANSEWTYDLDLYKDLSHHKQDVNSWIAEAIGADDAKYRVTDGNVDSLNAQLKQQAETAVLNADDNVVGFQVMLNGESKVFTNRVLADTKDELLVPVKQAAAALGADLGWDQATKTVTLSVNGRKLKMTVGSTEAQASGSAVTSANAPQLVGGTALIPFGFAAGQLGFNVAVDHSNGQMTVLTVQS
;
A
#
# COMPACT_ATOMS: atom_id res chain seq x y z
N MET A 1 -26.81 16.74 -100.30
CA MET A 1 -25.37 16.43 -100.26
C MET A 1 -24.70 17.39 -99.28
N SER A 2 -23.91 16.81 -98.40
CA SER A 2 -22.96 17.33 -97.40
C SER A 2 -22.71 18.82 -97.25
N ALA A 3 -22.77 19.28 -96.00
CA ALA A 3 -21.66 20.01 -95.39
C ALA A 3 -21.63 19.71 -93.88
N ILE A 4 -20.74 18.80 -93.48
CA ILE A 4 -20.44 18.53 -92.07
C ILE A 4 -19.64 19.72 -91.55
N SER A 5 -20.26 20.52 -90.67
CA SER A 5 -19.59 21.56 -89.90
C SER A 5 -18.91 20.91 -88.68
N GLN A 6 -17.59 20.73 -88.74
CA GLN A 6 -16.81 20.40 -87.55
C GLN A 6 -16.76 21.63 -86.64
N SER A 7 -17.50 21.60 -85.53
CA SER A 7 -17.30 22.54 -84.43
C SER A 7 -16.09 22.10 -83.61
N GLU A 8 -14.97 22.80 -83.75
CA GLU A 8 -13.86 22.69 -82.80
C GLU A 8 -14.30 23.22 -81.43
N THR A 9 -14.60 22.32 -80.51
CA THR A 9 -14.78 22.64 -79.09
C THR A 9 -13.41 22.91 -78.48
N ARG A 10 -13.03 24.19 -78.35
CA ARG A 10 -11.90 24.61 -77.53
C ARG A 10 -12.14 24.16 -76.08
N SER A 11 -11.41 23.14 -75.64
CA SER A 11 -11.36 22.73 -74.24
C SER A 11 -10.76 23.85 -73.39
N ALA A 12 -11.44 24.20 -72.29
CA ALA A 12 -10.96 25.22 -71.36
C ALA A 12 -9.56 24.84 -70.83
N PRO A 13 -8.62 25.79 -70.67
CA PRO A 13 -7.27 25.47 -70.24
C PRO A 13 -7.33 24.87 -68.83
N LEU A 14 -6.81 23.63 -68.71
CA LEU A 14 -6.76 22.94 -67.43
C LEU A 14 -6.01 23.83 -66.42
N PRO A 15 -6.57 24.07 -65.21
CA PRO A 15 -5.86 24.82 -64.18
C PRO A 15 -4.47 24.22 -63.97
N SER A 16 -3.47 25.09 -63.83
CA SER A 16 -2.07 24.66 -63.67
C SER A 16 -1.97 23.56 -62.61
N LEU A 17 -1.08 22.58 -62.80
CA LEU A 17 -0.89 21.45 -61.87
C LEU A 17 -0.83 21.93 -60.41
N ARG A 18 -0.21 23.09 -60.16
CA ARG A 18 -0.15 23.78 -58.87
C ARG A 18 -1.52 24.17 -58.29
N LYS A 19 -2.46 24.66 -59.10
CA LYS A 19 -3.83 25.02 -58.66
C LYS A 19 -4.69 23.79 -58.37
N ARG A 20 -4.51 22.70 -59.13
CA ARG A 20 -5.16 21.40 -58.85
C ARG A 20 -4.60 20.74 -57.59
N ALA A 21 -3.29 20.73 -57.42
CA ALA A 21 -2.63 20.22 -56.21
C ALA A 21 -3.07 20.99 -54.96
N ARG A 22 -3.10 22.34 -55.00
CA ARG A 22 -3.61 23.16 -53.89
C ARG A 22 -5.07 22.86 -53.53
N ARG A 23 -5.93 22.65 -54.53
CA ARG A 23 -7.34 22.26 -54.30
C ARG A 23 -7.44 20.86 -53.68
N MET A 24 -6.67 19.90 -54.18
CA MET A 24 -6.64 18.54 -53.64
C MET A 24 -6.17 18.53 -52.18
N VAL A 25 -5.09 19.25 -51.86
CA VAL A 25 -4.61 19.41 -50.47
C VAL A 25 -5.68 20.09 -49.61
N GLY A 26 -6.32 21.14 -50.12
CA GLY A 26 -7.42 21.81 -49.39
C GLY A 26 -8.59 20.86 -49.08
N TRP A 27 -9.03 20.05 -50.05
CA TRP A 27 -10.07 19.04 -49.85
C TRP A 27 -9.65 17.93 -48.90
N PHE A 28 -8.39 17.48 -48.99
CA PHE A 28 -7.85 16.47 -48.07
C PHE A 28 -7.85 16.99 -46.63
N VAL A 29 -7.35 18.21 -46.40
CA VAL A 29 -7.34 18.84 -45.07
C VAL A 29 -8.76 19.03 -44.55
N LEU A 30 -9.69 19.48 -45.38
CA LEU A 30 -11.09 19.65 -44.98
C LEU A 30 -11.75 18.31 -44.61
N PHE A 31 -11.52 17.25 -45.41
CA PHE A 31 -12.05 15.92 -45.14
C PHE A 31 -11.44 15.33 -43.86
N ALA A 32 -10.12 15.44 -43.70
CA ALA A 32 -9.43 14.98 -42.49
C ALA A 32 -9.92 15.71 -41.23
N ALA A 33 -10.08 17.04 -41.29
CA ALA A 33 -10.62 17.82 -40.19
C ALA A 33 -12.08 17.45 -39.88
N THR A 34 -12.93 17.31 -40.90
CA THR A 34 -14.32 16.89 -40.72
C THR A 34 -14.41 15.50 -40.10
N ALA A 35 -13.59 14.54 -40.56
CA ALA A 35 -13.53 13.20 -40.01
C ALA A 35 -13.04 13.19 -38.57
N ALA A 36 -12.00 13.97 -38.25
CA ALA A 36 -11.49 14.11 -36.89
C ALA A 36 -12.53 14.69 -35.94
N ILE A 37 -13.26 15.74 -36.36
CA ILE A 37 -14.36 16.32 -35.59
C ILE A 37 -15.48 15.29 -35.38
N ALA A 38 -15.84 14.53 -36.41
CA ALA A 38 -16.88 13.50 -36.29
C ALA A 38 -16.48 12.40 -35.29
N VAL A 39 -15.23 11.94 -35.31
CA VAL A 39 -14.70 10.98 -34.35
C VAL A 39 -14.69 11.56 -32.93
N ALA A 40 -14.21 12.79 -32.74
CA ALA A 40 -14.21 13.44 -31.44
C ALA A 40 -15.63 13.60 -30.87
N LEU A 41 -16.59 14.08 -31.68
CA LEU A 41 -18.00 14.20 -31.28
C LEU A 41 -18.63 12.85 -30.96
N LEU A 42 -18.27 11.80 -31.71
CA LEU A 42 -18.73 10.45 -31.44
C LEU A 42 -18.18 9.94 -30.10
N THR A 43 -16.89 10.15 -29.82
CA THR A 43 -16.29 9.80 -28.52
C THR A 43 -16.98 10.57 -27.39
N VAL A 44 -17.22 11.87 -27.55
CA VAL A 44 -17.93 12.70 -26.55
C VAL A 44 -19.36 12.22 -26.35
N LEU A 45 -20.08 11.80 -27.39
CA LEU A 45 -21.47 11.32 -27.29
C LEU A 45 -21.58 9.95 -26.60
N ILE A 46 -20.62 9.07 -26.88
CA ILE A 46 -20.57 7.73 -26.30
C ILE A 46 -20.06 7.78 -24.86
N ASP A 47 -18.94 8.48 -24.66
CA ASP A 47 -18.24 8.69 -23.41
C ASP A 47 -18.19 7.49 -22.45
N PRO A 48 -17.51 6.38 -22.81
CA PRO A 48 -17.42 5.15 -22.02
C PRO A 48 -16.85 5.32 -20.62
N LEU A 49 -15.85 6.21 -20.46
CA LEU A 49 -15.30 6.54 -19.14
C LEU A 49 -16.18 7.53 -18.39
N GLN A 50 -17.23 8.07 -19.02
CA GLN A 50 -18.12 9.10 -18.49
C GLN A 50 -17.34 10.35 -18.06
N PHE A 51 -16.33 10.71 -18.84
CA PHE A 51 -15.43 11.83 -18.58
C PHE A 51 -16.10 13.20 -18.82
N TYR A 52 -16.89 13.31 -19.89
CA TYR A 52 -17.65 14.51 -20.27
C TYR A 52 -19.09 14.50 -19.73
N HIS A 53 -19.74 13.33 -19.67
CA HIS A 53 -21.09 13.20 -19.16
C HIS A 53 -21.41 11.77 -18.70
N ARG A 54 -22.44 11.65 -17.85
CA ARG A 54 -22.99 10.34 -17.48
C ARG A 54 -23.67 9.69 -18.69
N ALA A 55 -23.47 8.39 -18.89
CA ALA A 55 -24.15 7.66 -19.96
C ALA A 55 -25.66 7.58 -19.68
N GLY A 56 -26.48 8.12 -20.59
CA GLY A 56 -27.95 8.18 -20.42
C GLY A 56 -28.75 7.17 -21.26
N TRP A 57 -28.17 6.67 -22.36
CA TRP A 57 -28.89 5.88 -23.37
C TRP A 57 -28.39 4.42 -23.48
N TYR A 58 -27.35 4.06 -22.73
CA TYR A 58 -26.87 2.70 -22.56
C TYR A 58 -26.35 2.50 -21.14
N THR A 59 -26.25 1.25 -20.71
CA THR A 59 -25.61 0.89 -19.43
C THR A 59 -24.11 0.71 -19.68
N PRO A 60 -23.23 1.59 -19.17
CA PRO A 60 -21.79 1.46 -19.35
C PRO A 60 -21.20 0.39 -18.45
N ARG A 61 -20.13 -0.24 -18.93
CA ARG A 61 -19.23 -1.06 -18.11
C ARG A 61 -18.04 -0.19 -17.71
N PHE A 62 -17.87 0.02 -16.41
CA PHE A 62 -16.76 0.75 -15.84
C PHE A 62 -15.43 0.02 -16.08
N SER A 63 -14.40 0.80 -16.38
CA SER A 63 -13.03 0.30 -16.51
C SER A 63 -12.51 -0.10 -15.13
N THR A 64 -11.67 -1.14 -15.10
CA THR A 64 -10.91 -1.52 -13.91
C THR A 64 -9.66 -0.64 -13.73
N GLU A 65 -9.30 0.16 -14.73
CA GLU A 65 -8.21 1.14 -14.64
C GLU A 65 -8.69 2.43 -13.97
N GLU A 66 -8.45 2.54 -12.66
CA GLU A 66 -8.87 3.65 -11.81
C GLU A 66 -8.40 5.01 -12.32
N ARG A 67 -7.14 5.09 -12.78
CA ARG A 67 -6.52 6.32 -13.30
C ARG A 67 -7.24 6.89 -14.52
N TYR A 68 -7.99 6.05 -15.25
CA TYR A 68 -8.80 6.47 -16.39
C TYR A 68 -10.27 6.66 -16.03
N GLN A 69 -10.80 5.81 -15.15
CA GLN A 69 -12.23 5.77 -14.83
C GLN A 69 -12.63 6.82 -13.79
N ASN A 70 -11.79 7.08 -12.78
CA ASN A 70 -12.11 7.92 -11.63
C ASN A 70 -12.41 9.38 -12.01
N PRO A 71 -11.72 10.04 -12.96
CA PRO A 71 -12.04 11.42 -13.34
C PRO A 71 -13.47 11.59 -13.85
N GLY A 72 -13.99 10.63 -14.62
CA GLY A 72 -15.38 10.66 -15.07
C GLY A 72 -16.39 10.45 -13.95
N LEU A 73 -16.09 9.55 -13.01
CA LEU A 73 -16.88 9.36 -11.79
C LEU A 73 -16.91 10.65 -10.96
N ALA A 74 -15.75 11.28 -10.74
CA ALA A 74 -15.62 12.49 -9.97
C ALA A 74 -16.39 13.67 -10.59
N LYS A 75 -16.26 13.91 -11.91
CA LYS A 75 -16.90 15.06 -12.58
C LYS A 75 -18.44 14.89 -12.66
N ASN A 76 -18.91 13.72 -13.07
CA ASN A 76 -20.27 13.57 -13.62
C ASN A 76 -21.28 12.83 -12.74
N TRP A 77 -20.87 12.33 -11.57
CA TRP A 77 -21.78 11.67 -10.64
C TRP A 77 -22.21 12.59 -9.50
N ASP A 78 -23.28 12.18 -8.84
CA ASP A 78 -23.86 12.85 -7.68
C ASP A 78 -23.40 12.12 -6.41
N TYR A 79 -22.67 12.81 -5.57
CA TYR A 79 -22.07 12.37 -4.30
C TYR A 79 -21.64 13.62 -3.52
N ASP A 80 -21.49 13.50 -2.20
CA ASP A 80 -20.93 14.54 -1.34
C ASP A 80 -19.87 14.04 -0.36
N THR A 81 -19.61 12.73 -0.35
CA THR A 81 -18.50 12.11 0.39
C THR A 81 -17.63 11.32 -0.59
N ILE A 82 -16.31 11.37 -0.43
CA ILE A 82 -15.38 10.58 -1.26
C ILE A 82 -14.44 9.73 -0.41
N ILE A 83 -14.02 8.59 -0.97
CA ILE A 83 -12.97 7.73 -0.41
C ILE A 83 -11.75 7.83 -1.33
N ILE A 84 -10.59 8.16 -0.76
CA ILE A 84 -9.32 8.30 -1.48
C ILE A 84 -8.22 7.54 -0.74
N GLY A 85 -7.32 6.93 -1.49
CA GLY A 85 -6.13 6.29 -0.97
C GLY A 85 -5.63 5.21 -1.93
N THR A 86 -4.72 4.40 -1.43
CA THR A 86 -4.08 3.31 -2.18
C THR A 86 -5.01 2.09 -2.30
N SER A 87 -4.46 0.93 -2.69
CA SER A 87 -5.17 -0.37 -2.71
C SER A 87 -5.81 -0.75 -1.37
N MET A 88 -5.31 -0.18 -0.27
CA MET A 88 -5.87 -0.34 1.07
C MET A 88 -7.30 0.22 1.20
N THR A 89 -7.71 1.08 0.26
CA THR A 89 -9.04 1.71 0.24
C THR A 89 -10.03 1.06 -0.74
N GLU A 90 -9.57 0.18 -1.64
CA GLU A 90 -10.43 -0.42 -2.68
C GLU A 90 -11.54 -1.30 -2.12
N ASN A 91 -11.33 -1.89 -0.94
CA ASN A 91 -12.32 -2.76 -0.32
C ASN A 91 -13.38 -2.03 0.51
N PHE A 92 -13.32 -0.70 0.66
CA PHE A 92 -14.45 0.03 1.26
C PHE A 92 -15.71 -0.14 0.43
N LEU A 93 -16.81 -0.28 1.16
CA LEU A 93 -18.18 -0.27 0.65
C LEU A 93 -18.75 1.14 0.77
N PRO A 94 -19.02 1.84 -0.35
CA PRO A 94 -19.63 3.17 -0.34
C PRO A 94 -20.90 3.26 0.51
N SER A 95 -21.77 2.24 0.46
CA SER A 95 -23.00 2.23 1.27
C SER A 95 -22.71 2.26 2.77
N GLN A 96 -21.71 1.50 3.22
CA GLN A 96 -21.32 1.47 4.62
C GLN A 96 -20.63 2.75 5.07
N VAL A 97 -19.74 3.31 4.24
CA VAL A 97 -19.13 4.60 4.56
C VAL A 97 -20.22 5.68 4.65
N GLY A 98 -21.24 5.64 3.79
CA GLY A 98 -22.36 6.58 3.83
C GLY A 98 -23.26 6.40 5.06
N GLU A 99 -23.43 5.16 5.54
CA GLU A 99 -24.13 4.87 6.79
C GLU A 99 -23.39 5.44 8.01
N GLN A 100 -22.06 5.31 8.05
CA GLN A 100 -21.25 5.68 9.20
C GLN A 100 -20.84 7.16 9.22
N LEU A 101 -20.46 7.72 8.07
CA LEU A 101 -19.95 9.09 7.94
C LEU A 101 -21.01 10.07 7.38
N GLY A 102 -22.14 9.56 6.89
CA GLY A 102 -23.17 10.36 6.25
C GLY A 102 -22.85 10.70 4.79
N GLY A 103 -23.91 11.06 4.06
CA GLY A 103 -23.81 11.48 2.67
C GLY A 103 -23.81 10.33 1.68
N LYS A 104 -23.74 10.69 0.40
CA LYS A 104 -23.66 9.76 -0.72
C LYS A 104 -22.20 9.64 -1.13
N VAL A 105 -21.69 8.42 -1.10
CA VAL A 105 -20.26 8.16 -1.21
C VAL A 105 -19.85 7.76 -2.62
N MET A 106 -18.74 8.33 -3.10
CA MET A 106 -18.03 7.86 -4.28
C MET A 106 -16.63 7.35 -3.89
N LYS A 107 -16.32 6.11 -4.29
CA LYS A 107 -14.98 5.55 -4.10
C LYS A 107 -14.10 5.94 -5.28
N LEU A 108 -13.02 6.65 -4.99
CA LEU A 108 -12.03 7.17 -5.95
C LEU A 108 -10.62 6.67 -5.61
N SER A 109 -10.54 5.48 -5.01
CA SER A 109 -9.32 4.73 -4.73
C SER A 109 -8.46 4.56 -5.98
N ILE A 110 -7.13 4.56 -5.80
CA ILE A 110 -6.18 4.25 -6.86
C ILE A 110 -5.13 3.28 -6.31
N GLU A 111 -5.05 2.05 -6.82
CA GLU A 111 -4.08 1.05 -6.42
C GLU A 111 -2.65 1.51 -6.66
N GLY A 112 -1.77 1.18 -5.70
CA GLY A 112 -0.35 1.52 -5.73
C GLY A 112 -0.03 3.01 -5.87
N SER A 113 -1.00 3.89 -5.57
CA SER A 113 -0.87 5.31 -5.88
C SER A 113 0.06 6.08 -4.94
N THR A 114 0.52 7.22 -5.46
CA THR A 114 1.28 8.23 -4.74
C THR A 114 0.38 9.34 -4.19
N ALA A 115 0.92 10.16 -3.30
CA ALA A 115 0.25 11.35 -2.78
C ALA A 115 -0.10 12.35 -3.88
N ASP A 116 0.74 12.49 -4.93
CA ASP A 116 0.44 13.29 -6.12
C ASP A 116 -0.83 12.79 -6.83
N GLU A 117 -0.97 11.48 -7.01
CA GLU A 117 -2.14 10.91 -7.66
C GLU A 117 -3.40 11.06 -6.79
N HIS A 118 -3.26 10.92 -5.47
CA HIS A 118 -4.33 11.26 -4.53
C HIS A 118 -4.74 12.74 -4.67
N ASN A 119 -3.77 13.67 -4.72
CA ASN A 119 -4.03 15.11 -4.90
C ASN A 119 -4.79 15.37 -6.20
N LYS A 120 -4.34 14.80 -7.31
CA LYS A 120 -4.95 14.96 -8.63
C LYS A 120 -6.41 14.51 -8.61
N ILE A 121 -6.72 13.31 -8.12
CA ILE A 121 -8.11 12.85 -8.10
C ILE A 121 -8.97 13.61 -7.09
N ALA A 122 -8.44 13.91 -5.91
CA ALA A 122 -9.14 14.69 -4.90
C ALA A 122 -9.49 16.08 -5.42
N LYS A 123 -8.55 16.75 -6.10
CA LYS A 123 -8.73 18.07 -6.68
C LYS A 123 -9.82 18.09 -7.75
N VAL A 124 -9.88 17.06 -8.61
CA VAL A 124 -10.97 16.91 -9.59
C VAL A 124 -12.33 16.79 -8.91
N ALA A 125 -12.43 16.03 -7.82
CA ALA A 125 -13.68 15.88 -7.07
C ALA A 125 -14.06 17.17 -6.32
N LEU A 126 -13.11 17.77 -5.60
CA LEU A 126 -13.30 18.97 -4.78
C LEU A 126 -13.63 20.20 -5.63
N SER A 127 -13.06 20.34 -6.83
CA SER A 127 -13.36 21.47 -7.73
C SER A 127 -14.81 21.49 -8.23
N THR A 128 -15.54 20.36 -8.14
CA THR A 128 -16.98 20.31 -8.45
C THR A 128 -17.85 21.06 -7.44
N GLY A 129 -17.33 21.36 -6.25
CA GLY A 129 -18.08 21.97 -5.15
C GLY A 129 -19.10 21.06 -4.48
N LYS A 130 -19.15 19.77 -4.84
CA LYS A 130 -20.11 18.79 -4.27
C LYS A 130 -19.62 18.15 -2.98
N VAL A 131 -18.31 17.99 -2.85
CA VAL A 131 -17.65 17.27 -1.74
C VAL A 131 -17.76 18.07 -0.46
N LYS A 132 -18.26 17.42 0.60
CA LYS A 132 -18.33 17.94 1.97
C LYS A 132 -17.44 17.15 2.92
N ARG A 133 -17.15 15.88 2.61
CA ARG A 133 -16.37 14.98 3.46
C ARG A 133 -15.44 14.08 2.65
N VAL A 134 -14.23 13.84 3.16
CA VAL A 134 -13.21 12.98 2.54
C VAL A 134 -12.74 11.96 3.56
N LEU A 135 -12.86 10.67 3.24
CA LEU A 135 -12.20 9.59 3.96
C LEU A 135 -10.90 9.23 3.23
N TRP A 136 -9.75 9.45 3.88
CA TRP A 136 -8.43 9.35 3.23
C TRP A 136 -7.48 8.41 3.98
N GLY A 137 -7.10 7.31 3.33
CA GLY A 137 -6.06 6.41 3.83
C GLY A 137 -4.64 6.96 3.61
N LEU A 138 -3.85 7.07 4.69
CA LEU A 138 -2.49 7.59 4.68
C LEU A 138 -1.45 6.46 4.77
N ASP A 139 -1.02 5.97 3.62
CA ASP A 139 0.08 5.02 3.52
C ASP A 139 1.44 5.76 3.43
N TYR A 140 2.39 5.45 4.32
CA TYR A 140 3.72 6.09 4.31
C TYR A 140 4.42 5.97 2.95
N PHE A 141 4.29 4.81 2.28
CA PHE A 141 4.93 4.60 0.98
C PHE A 141 4.37 5.51 -0.12
N SER A 142 3.12 5.99 0.01
CA SER A 142 2.51 6.87 -0.99
C SER A 142 3.12 8.27 -0.99
N LEU A 143 3.78 8.68 0.10
CA LEU A 143 4.47 9.97 0.19
C LEU A 143 5.78 9.99 -0.58
N LYS A 144 6.25 8.83 -1.04
CA LYS A 144 7.53 8.71 -1.74
C LYS A 144 7.40 9.20 -3.19
N SER A 145 8.45 9.85 -3.69
CA SER A 145 8.49 10.47 -5.03
C SER A 145 8.50 9.46 -6.18
N ASN A 146 9.06 8.26 -5.96
CA ASN A 146 9.00 7.16 -6.92
C ASN A 146 7.94 6.15 -6.47
N SER A 147 6.97 5.89 -7.35
CA SER A 147 6.07 4.74 -7.15
C SER A 147 6.82 3.46 -7.54
N ALA A 148 6.31 2.29 -7.15
CA ALA A 148 6.89 1.03 -7.64
C ALA A 148 6.76 0.85 -9.17
N ASP A 149 6.09 1.79 -9.86
CA ASP A 149 5.66 1.70 -11.25
C ASP A 149 6.06 2.96 -12.04
N ASP A 150 7.31 3.42 -11.90
CA ASP A 150 7.92 4.55 -12.64
C ASP A 150 7.85 4.43 -14.19
N GLY A 151 7.35 3.29 -14.71
CA GLY A 151 7.06 3.06 -16.13
C GLY A 151 5.63 3.39 -16.57
N TYR A 152 4.71 3.69 -15.65
CA TYR A 152 3.32 3.98 -15.96
C TYR A 152 3.12 5.45 -16.36
N ASN A 153 2.59 5.70 -17.56
CA ASN A 153 2.29 7.05 -18.00
C ASN A 153 0.91 7.50 -17.49
N PHE A 154 0.91 8.31 -16.43
CA PHE A 154 -0.31 8.84 -15.83
C PHE A 154 -1.09 9.70 -16.83
N PRO A 155 -2.43 9.55 -16.97
CA PRO A 155 -3.21 10.29 -17.95
C PRO A 155 -3.55 11.70 -17.45
N ASP A 156 -2.55 12.56 -17.23
CA ASP A 156 -2.71 13.90 -16.63
C ASP A 156 -3.77 14.77 -17.30
N TYR A 157 -3.98 14.60 -18.62
CA TYR A 157 -5.00 15.32 -19.39
C TYR A 157 -6.43 15.03 -18.89
N LEU A 158 -6.70 13.88 -18.27
CA LEU A 158 -8.01 13.59 -17.65
C LEU A 158 -8.20 14.32 -16.31
N TYR A 159 -7.15 14.89 -15.73
CA TYR A 159 -7.15 15.47 -14.38
C TYR A 159 -7.09 16.99 -14.36
N ASP A 160 -7.07 17.63 -15.53
CA ASP A 160 -7.16 19.09 -15.65
C ASP A 160 -8.50 19.54 -16.28
N ASP A 161 -8.63 20.85 -16.47
CA ASP A 161 -9.79 21.51 -17.05
C ASP A 161 -9.57 21.93 -18.53
N LYS A 162 -8.53 21.40 -19.20
CA LYS A 162 -8.07 21.87 -20.51
C LYS A 162 -8.54 21.00 -21.66
N TRP A 163 -9.77 21.18 -22.11
CA TRP A 163 -10.38 20.42 -23.21
C TRP A 163 -9.55 20.27 -24.52
N TRP A 164 -8.60 21.18 -24.79
CA TRP A 164 -7.75 21.12 -25.98
C TRP A 164 -6.68 20.02 -25.91
N ASN A 165 -6.31 19.52 -24.72
CA ASN A 165 -5.35 18.42 -24.55
C ASN A 165 -6.02 17.04 -24.43
N ASP A 166 -7.35 16.96 -24.51
CA ASP A 166 -8.11 15.70 -24.38
C ASP A 166 -8.03 14.78 -25.61
N TYR A 167 -7.27 15.18 -26.64
CA TYR A 167 -7.10 14.39 -27.86
C TYR A 167 -6.61 12.95 -27.62
N PRO A 168 -5.80 12.61 -26.58
CA PRO A 168 -5.45 11.22 -26.29
C PRO A 168 -6.66 10.37 -25.89
N TYR A 169 -7.73 10.96 -25.33
CA TYR A 169 -8.99 10.26 -25.07
C TYR A 169 -9.92 10.30 -26.29
N LEU A 170 -10.09 11.48 -26.92
CA LEU A 170 -11.00 11.67 -28.05
C LEU A 170 -10.71 10.75 -29.24
N PHE A 171 -9.43 10.42 -29.47
CA PHE A 171 -8.99 9.56 -30.57
C PHE A 171 -8.51 8.17 -30.11
N ASN A 172 -8.78 7.78 -28.86
CA ASN A 172 -8.36 6.48 -28.36
C ASN A 172 -9.28 5.36 -28.84
N TYR A 173 -8.72 4.35 -29.50
CA TYR A 173 -9.50 3.20 -29.93
C TYR A 173 -10.00 2.33 -28.76
N SER A 174 -9.28 2.29 -27.62
CA SER A 174 -9.64 1.45 -26.47
C SER A 174 -10.99 1.87 -25.86
N VAL A 175 -11.31 3.15 -25.95
CA VAL A 175 -12.58 3.74 -25.52
C VAL A 175 -13.73 3.10 -26.30
N TYR A 176 -13.60 2.97 -27.63
CA TYR A 176 -14.58 2.28 -28.45
C TYR A 176 -14.70 0.78 -28.11
N GLN A 177 -13.58 0.12 -27.77
CA GLN A 177 -13.66 -1.27 -27.29
C GLN A 177 -14.47 -1.40 -26.01
N GLN A 178 -14.26 -0.49 -25.05
CA GLN A 178 -15.04 -0.45 -23.82
C GLN A 178 -16.54 -0.21 -24.10
N PHE A 179 -16.86 0.67 -25.05
CA PHE A 179 -18.23 0.86 -25.51
C PHE A 179 -18.83 -0.44 -26.08
N PHE A 180 -18.15 -1.09 -27.02
CA PHE A 180 -18.67 -2.33 -27.61
C PHE A 180 -18.78 -3.47 -26.60
N ASN A 181 -17.88 -3.54 -25.62
CA ASN A 181 -18.00 -4.46 -24.49
C ASN A 181 -19.25 -4.18 -23.64
N SER A 182 -19.56 -2.90 -23.42
CA SER A 182 -20.79 -2.48 -22.73
C SER A 182 -22.04 -2.90 -23.51
N ILE A 183 -22.07 -2.65 -24.83
CA ILE A 183 -23.19 -3.07 -25.69
C ILE A 183 -23.34 -4.59 -25.72
N LYS A 184 -22.24 -5.34 -25.88
CA LYS A 184 -22.25 -6.81 -25.86
C LYS A 184 -22.82 -7.35 -24.54
N ALA A 185 -22.40 -6.79 -23.40
CA ALA A 185 -22.91 -7.16 -22.09
C ALA A 185 -24.42 -6.88 -21.95
N ASN A 186 -24.90 -5.74 -22.45
CA ASN A 186 -26.31 -5.37 -22.43
C ASN A 186 -27.16 -6.30 -23.30
N LEU A 187 -26.67 -6.65 -24.50
CA LEU A 187 -27.31 -7.62 -25.39
C LEU A 187 -27.35 -9.05 -24.79
N GLN A 188 -26.38 -9.37 -23.93
CA GLN A 188 -26.33 -10.63 -23.18
C GLN A 188 -27.13 -10.59 -21.87
N HIS A 189 -27.83 -9.49 -21.57
CA HIS A 189 -28.56 -9.27 -20.32
C HIS A 189 -27.71 -9.50 -19.05
N LEU A 190 -26.41 -9.18 -19.14
CA LEU A 190 -25.53 -9.23 -17.96
C LEU A 190 -25.94 -8.14 -16.97
N LYS A 191 -25.81 -8.44 -15.68
CA LYS A 191 -26.10 -7.45 -14.63
C LYS A 191 -25.14 -6.24 -14.77
N PRO A 192 -25.64 -5.00 -14.60
CA PRO A 192 -24.81 -3.81 -14.54
C PRO A 192 -23.72 -3.94 -13.47
N GLN A 193 -22.56 -3.33 -13.69
CA GLN A 193 -21.56 -3.21 -12.63
C GLN A 193 -22.11 -2.32 -11.52
N ASN A 194 -21.89 -2.75 -10.29
CA ASN A 194 -22.29 -2.01 -9.11
C ASN A 194 -21.09 -1.18 -8.63
N LEU A 195 -21.26 0.14 -8.56
CA LEU A 195 -20.23 1.05 -8.02
C LEU A 195 -19.83 0.69 -6.59
N GLU A 196 -20.72 0.04 -5.85
CA GLU A 196 -20.45 -0.50 -4.51
C GLU A 196 -19.19 -1.38 -4.47
N TYR A 197 -19.01 -2.23 -5.49
CA TYR A 197 -17.94 -3.21 -5.59
C TYR A 197 -16.93 -2.88 -6.70
N LEU A 198 -16.99 -1.69 -7.28
CA LEU A 198 -15.98 -1.27 -8.24
C LEU A 198 -14.61 -1.27 -7.53
N TYR A 199 -13.60 -1.89 -8.14
CA TYR A 199 -12.23 -2.13 -7.60
C TYR A 199 -12.13 -3.11 -6.41
N ASN A 200 -13.26 -3.47 -5.79
CA ASN A 200 -13.24 -4.38 -4.64
C ASN A 200 -12.74 -5.78 -5.05
N TRP A 201 -11.57 -6.15 -4.54
CA TRP A 201 -10.91 -7.43 -4.83
C TRP A 201 -11.16 -8.48 -3.74
N ASN A 202 -11.94 -8.18 -2.71
CA ASN A 202 -12.12 -9.01 -1.52
C ASN A 202 -12.51 -10.47 -1.83
N HIS A 203 -13.39 -10.68 -2.80
CA HIS A 203 -13.85 -12.02 -3.20
C HIS A 203 -12.96 -12.71 -4.24
N ALA A 204 -12.01 -11.98 -4.85
CA ALA A 204 -11.09 -12.51 -5.86
C ALA A 204 -9.81 -13.12 -5.24
N VAL A 205 -9.62 -12.93 -3.94
CA VAL A 205 -8.44 -13.38 -3.20
C VAL A 205 -8.83 -14.34 -2.08
N THR A 206 -7.83 -14.90 -1.43
CA THR A 206 -8.00 -15.76 -0.26
C THR A 206 -7.06 -15.28 0.83
N TYR A 207 -7.61 -15.12 2.03
CA TYR A 207 -6.94 -14.67 3.25
C TYR A 207 -6.46 -15.88 4.07
N GLY A 208 -5.57 -15.65 5.02
CA GLY A 208 -5.19 -16.66 5.99
C GLY A 208 -3.73 -16.59 6.42
N LYS A 209 -3.50 -16.89 7.70
CA LYS A 209 -2.18 -16.82 8.33
C LYS A 209 -1.07 -17.58 7.62
N ALA A 210 -1.35 -18.76 7.06
CA ALA A 210 -0.37 -19.54 6.31
C ALA A 210 0.17 -18.81 5.06
N LYS A 211 -0.68 -18.00 4.41
CA LYS A 211 -0.24 -17.17 3.28
C LYS A 211 0.61 -16.01 3.75
N VAL A 212 0.17 -15.35 4.81
CA VAL A 212 0.90 -14.23 5.40
C VAL A 212 2.28 -14.69 5.89
N ALA A 213 2.38 -15.86 6.53
CA ALA A 213 3.63 -16.48 6.93
C ALA A 213 4.57 -16.73 5.74
N LYS A 214 4.04 -17.21 4.61
CA LYS A 214 4.81 -17.36 3.37
C LYS A 214 5.29 -16.00 2.83
N SER A 215 4.41 -14.98 2.80
CA SER A 215 4.78 -13.61 2.41
C SER A 215 5.82 -13.00 3.36
N TYR A 216 5.74 -13.28 4.65
CA TYR A 216 6.70 -12.85 5.66
C TYR A 216 8.09 -13.46 5.41
N ALA A 217 8.15 -14.77 5.17
CA ALA A 217 9.40 -15.46 4.86
C ALA A 217 10.06 -14.89 3.59
N GLN A 218 9.26 -14.62 2.55
CA GLN A 218 9.74 -14.02 1.30
C GLN A 218 10.23 -12.58 1.51
N ALA A 219 9.47 -11.75 2.23
CA ALA A 219 9.82 -10.35 2.48
C ALA A 219 11.11 -10.19 3.30
N ASN A 220 11.39 -11.09 4.24
CA ASN A 220 12.67 -11.07 4.98
C ASN A 220 13.89 -11.34 4.08
N VAL A 221 13.70 -11.90 2.89
CA VAL A 221 14.76 -12.09 1.88
C VAL A 221 14.81 -10.89 0.91
N ASP A 222 13.66 -10.45 0.41
CA ASP A 222 13.58 -9.48 -0.69
C ASP A 222 13.72 -8.02 -0.22
N GLU A 223 13.20 -7.67 0.96
CA GLU A 223 13.13 -6.28 1.44
C GLU A 223 14.54 -5.69 1.66
N VAL A 224 15.55 -6.53 1.88
CA VAL A 224 16.97 -6.13 1.98
C VAL A 224 17.43 -5.37 0.73
N TYR A 225 16.88 -5.69 -0.44
CA TYR A 225 17.21 -5.02 -1.70
C TYR A 225 16.36 -3.76 -1.96
N PHE A 226 15.12 -3.71 -1.48
CA PHE A 226 14.26 -2.54 -1.59
C PHE A 226 14.61 -1.41 -0.61
N GLY A 227 15.38 -1.71 0.45
CA GLY A 227 15.85 -0.74 1.44
C GLY A 227 17.04 0.12 1.00
N LEU A 228 17.59 -0.09 -0.21
CA LEU A 228 18.75 0.66 -0.70
C LEU A 228 18.40 2.10 -1.12
N ASN A 229 17.13 2.43 -1.35
CA ASN A 229 16.65 3.76 -1.77
C ASN A 229 15.48 4.22 -0.88
N GLU A 230 15.74 4.45 0.40
CA GLU A 230 14.80 5.19 1.24
C GLU A 230 15.01 6.69 1.03
N GLU A 231 13.93 7.42 0.80
CA GLU A 231 13.98 8.87 0.63
C GLU A 231 14.28 9.54 1.96
N THR A 232 14.90 10.71 1.89
CA THR A 232 15.14 11.51 3.08
C THR A 232 13.83 12.09 3.60
N LEU A 233 13.79 12.38 4.90
CA LEU A 233 12.58 12.88 5.56
C LEU A 233 12.05 14.18 4.95
N ASP A 234 12.95 15.08 4.54
CA ASP A 234 12.59 16.33 3.87
C ASP A 234 11.84 16.10 2.54
N VAL A 235 12.20 15.06 1.78
CA VAL A 235 11.51 14.73 0.51
C VAL A 235 10.08 14.24 0.78
N VAL A 236 9.90 13.33 1.75
CA VAL A 236 8.56 12.81 2.09
C VAL A 236 7.70 13.86 2.81
N GLN A 237 8.31 14.76 3.60
CA GLN A 237 7.63 15.92 4.20
C GLN A 237 7.15 16.89 3.11
N GLN A 238 8.02 17.23 2.15
CA GLN A 238 7.66 18.10 1.03
C GLN A 238 6.52 17.49 0.19
N SER A 239 6.58 16.18 -0.08
CA SER A 239 5.52 15.46 -0.78
C SER A 239 4.18 15.53 -0.03
N PHE A 240 4.18 15.35 1.29
CA PHE A 240 2.98 15.54 2.11
C PHE A 240 2.47 16.99 2.04
N ASP A 241 3.36 17.97 2.16
CA ASP A 241 3.00 19.38 2.14
C ASP A 241 2.35 19.78 0.81
N ASP A 242 2.98 19.39 -0.30
CA ASP A 242 2.53 19.73 -1.65
C ASP A 242 1.23 19.03 -2.01
N ASN A 243 1.06 17.78 -1.61
CA ASN A 243 -0.02 16.95 -2.13
C ASN A 243 -1.20 16.77 -1.17
N ILE A 244 -0.97 16.82 0.14
CA ILE A 244 -2.02 16.58 1.14
C ILE A 244 -2.33 17.86 1.89
N LEU A 245 -1.34 18.47 2.54
CA LEU A 245 -1.57 19.63 3.40
C LEU A 245 -2.06 20.85 2.62
N SER A 246 -1.48 21.10 1.43
CA SER A 246 -1.88 22.20 0.55
C SER A 246 -3.36 22.10 0.16
N LEU A 247 -3.83 20.88 -0.10
CA LEU A 247 -5.19 20.60 -0.52
C LEU A 247 -6.17 20.80 0.64
N VAL A 248 -5.86 20.25 1.81
CA VAL A 248 -6.70 20.44 3.00
C VAL A 248 -6.85 21.93 3.33
N LYS A 249 -5.76 22.70 3.26
CA LYS A 249 -5.77 24.16 3.49
C LYS A 249 -6.60 24.92 2.44
N ALA A 250 -6.65 24.42 1.20
CA ALA A 250 -7.43 25.05 0.13
C ALA A 250 -8.95 24.83 0.26
N TYR A 251 -9.38 23.84 1.04
CA TYR A 251 -10.80 23.47 1.21
C TYR A 251 -11.20 23.44 2.70
N PRO A 252 -11.21 24.58 3.40
CA PRO A 252 -11.51 24.64 4.84
C PRO A 252 -12.95 24.24 5.21
N ASP A 253 -13.89 24.31 4.26
CA ASP A 253 -15.30 23.95 4.45
C ASP A 253 -15.58 22.44 4.26
N VAL A 254 -14.55 21.66 3.92
CA VAL A 254 -14.64 20.20 3.73
C VAL A 254 -14.04 19.50 4.94
N GLU A 255 -14.74 18.51 5.48
CA GLU A 255 -14.24 17.65 6.55
C GLU A 255 -13.31 16.57 5.99
N PHE A 256 -12.13 16.39 6.59
CA PHE A 256 -11.16 15.37 6.21
C PHE A 256 -10.94 14.40 7.38
N ASP A 257 -11.32 13.14 7.18
CA ASP A 257 -10.99 12.03 8.06
C ASP A 257 -9.83 11.24 7.48
N PHE A 258 -8.64 11.43 8.06
CA PHE A 258 -7.46 10.66 7.73
C PHE A 258 -7.30 9.46 8.66
N TYR A 259 -6.71 8.39 8.16
CA TYR A 259 -6.29 7.30 9.01
C TYR A 259 -5.04 6.59 8.50
N TYR A 260 -4.27 6.00 9.41
CA TYR A 260 -3.17 5.10 9.07
C TYR A 260 -3.72 3.67 8.86
N PRO A 261 -3.66 3.11 7.63
CA PRO A 261 -4.21 1.77 7.35
C PRO A 261 -3.50 0.68 8.17
N PRO A 262 -4.25 -0.27 8.77
CA PRO A 262 -3.69 -1.32 9.60
C PRO A 262 -2.98 -2.36 8.72
N TYR A 263 -1.65 -2.32 8.67
CA TYR A 263 -0.88 -3.46 8.15
C TYR A 263 -0.75 -4.53 9.22
N SER A 264 -0.54 -5.79 8.81
CA SER A 264 -0.18 -6.83 9.78
C SER A 264 1.05 -6.40 10.57
N VAL A 265 1.13 -6.81 11.83
CA VAL A 265 2.30 -6.52 12.67
C VAL A 265 3.58 -7.08 12.06
N LEU A 266 3.49 -8.17 11.29
CA LEU A 266 4.63 -8.74 10.57
C LEU A 266 5.21 -7.80 9.50
N ARG A 267 4.40 -6.91 8.89
CA ARG A 267 4.94 -5.84 8.03
C ARG A 267 5.87 -4.92 8.82
N GLN A 268 5.46 -4.55 10.03
CA GLN A 268 6.26 -3.70 10.92
C GLN A 268 7.54 -4.40 11.36
N VAL A 269 7.47 -5.71 11.67
CA VAL A 269 8.65 -6.53 12.00
C VAL A 269 9.64 -6.60 10.83
N VAL A 270 9.16 -6.79 9.59
CA VAL A 270 10.03 -6.80 8.39
C VAL A 270 10.74 -5.46 8.25
N TRP A 271 10.01 -4.34 8.28
CA TRP A 271 10.63 -3.03 8.16
C TRP A 271 11.61 -2.74 9.29
N TYR A 272 11.24 -3.04 10.55
CA TYR A 272 12.16 -2.89 11.68
C TYR A 272 13.46 -3.69 11.50
N ASN A 273 13.37 -4.93 11.04
CA ASN A 273 14.53 -5.82 10.91
C ASN A 273 15.40 -5.53 9.68
N THR A 274 14.79 -5.20 8.55
CA THR A 274 15.46 -5.18 7.24
C THR A 274 15.63 -3.77 6.67
N ASN A 275 14.82 -2.81 7.11
CA ASN A 275 14.87 -1.42 6.67
C ASN A 275 14.57 -0.46 7.84
N PRO A 276 15.48 -0.37 8.83
CA PRO A 276 15.26 0.44 10.02
C PRO A 276 15.12 1.95 9.71
N GLY A 277 15.68 2.41 8.58
CA GLY A 277 15.48 3.78 8.08
C GLY A 277 14.02 4.03 7.72
N ARG A 278 13.40 3.14 6.91
CA ARG A 278 11.97 3.21 6.57
C ARG A 278 11.08 3.15 7.80
N PHE A 279 11.35 2.21 8.71
CA PHE A 279 10.58 2.08 9.94
C PHE A 279 10.67 3.34 10.80
N GLY A 280 11.88 3.90 10.96
CA GLY A 280 12.10 5.16 11.67
C GLY A 280 11.37 6.33 11.02
N ASN A 281 11.52 6.50 9.70
CA ASN A 281 10.86 7.57 8.96
C ASN A 281 9.33 7.49 9.04
N GLN A 282 8.76 6.28 9.02
CA GLN A 282 7.32 6.07 9.21
C GLN A 282 6.87 6.57 10.58
N LEU A 283 7.59 6.25 11.66
CA LEU A 283 7.23 6.73 13.00
C LEU A 283 7.33 8.26 13.10
N GLU A 284 8.39 8.84 12.53
CA GLU A 284 8.57 10.29 12.51
C GLU A 284 7.45 10.98 11.72
N MET A 285 7.18 10.51 10.50
CA MET A 285 6.10 11.06 9.67
C MET A 285 4.73 10.92 10.31
N ARG A 286 4.44 9.81 11.01
CA ARG A 286 3.16 9.65 11.73
C ARG A 286 2.91 10.76 12.74
N LYS A 287 3.94 11.15 13.49
CA LYS A 287 3.84 12.25 14.46
C LYS A 287 3.82 13.60 13.74
N TRP A 288 4.76 13.81 12.83
CA TRP A 288 4.91 15.09 12.13
C TRP A 288 3.67 15.48 11.32
N MET A 289 3.04 14.52 10.61
CA MET A 289 1.79 14.76 9.89
C MET A 289 0.64 15.13 10.84
N TYR A 290 0.56 14.45 12.00
CA TYR A 290 -0.41 14.81 13.03
C TYR A 290 -0.21 16.25 13.51
N GLU A 291 1.03 16.68 13.77
CA GLU A 291 1.34 18.04 14.20
C GLU A 291 0.90 19.10 13.17
N GLN A 292 1.01 18.79 11.86
CA GLN A 292 0.49 19.67 10.80
C GLN A 292 -1.04 19.75 10.83
N PHE A 293 -1.70 18.60 11.00
CA PHE A 293 -3.16 18.50 11.05
C PHE A 293 -3.80 19.05 12.32
N ALA A 294 -3.13 18.99 13.47
CA ALA A 294 -3.67 19.41 14.76
C ALA A 294 -4.10 20.89 14.77
N SER A 295 -3.53 21.71 13.88
CA SER A 295 -3.89 23.11 13.70
C SER A 295 -5.15 23.36 12.85
N LEU A 296 -5.70 22.32 12.20
CA LEU A 296 -6.78 22.42 11.23
C LEU A 296 -8.09 21.85 11.80
N PRO A 297 -9.11 22.69 12.05
CA PRO A 297 -10.34 22.27 12.74
C PRO A 297 -11.22 21.32 11.92
N ASN A 298 -11.04 21.30 10.59
CA ASN A 298 -11.75 20.43 9.66
C ASN A 298 -11.06 19.06 9.47
N VAL A 299 -10.07 18.73 10.30
CA VAL A 299 -9.28 17.49 10.17
C VAL A 299 -9.42 16.59 11.40
N LYS A 300 -9.60 15.30 11.14
CA LYS A 300 -9.52 14.23 12.12
C LYS A 300 -8.51 13.19 11.64
N LEU A 301 -7.69 12.65 12.55
CA LEU A 301 -6.72 11.61 12.25
C LEU A 301 -6.91 10.41 13.19
N TYR A 302 -6.91 9.21 12.64
CA TYR A 302 -7.06 7.95 13.37
C TYR A 302 -5.89 6.98 13.12
N ASP A 303 -5.53 6.20 14.13
CA ASP A 303 -4.46 5.21 14.06
C ASP A 303 -4.99 3.80 14.25
N PHE A 304 -4.99 3.03 13.16
CA PHE A 304 -5.31 1.61 13.20
C PHE A 304 -4.06 0.72 13.13
N GLN A 305 -2.88 1.29 12.93
CA GLN A 305 -1.63 0.52 12.86
C GLN A 305 -1.18 0.02 14.23
N ALA A 306 -1.49 0.74 15.31
CA ALA A 306 -1.21 0.29 16.67
C ALA A 306 -2.24 -0.72 17.21
N ASN A 307 -3.35 -0.95 16.50
CA ASN A 307 -4.45 -1.81 16.96
C ASN A 307 -4.11 -3.30 16.88
N SER A 308 -3.60 -3.87 17.99
CA SER A 308 -3.20 -5.28 18.06
C SER A 308 -4.35 -6.27 17.84
N GLU A 309 -5.61 -5.88 18.08
CA GLU A 309 -6.76 -6.77 17.83
C GLU A 309 -6.86 -7.14 16.35
N TRP A 310 -6.48 -6.24 15.44
CA TRP A 310 -6.54 -6.49 14.00
C TRP A 310 -5.16 -6.78 13.41
N THR A 311 -4.09 -6.17 13.91
CA THR A 311 -2.76 -6.29 13.28
C THR A 311 -2.08 -7.62 13.59
N TYR A 312 -2.48 -8.32 14.67
CA TYR A 312 -1.97 -9.64 15.04
C TYR A 312 -2.80 -10.80 14.46
N ASP A 313 -4.06 -10.56 14.06
CA ASP A 313 -4.89 -11.59 13.44
C ASP A 313 -4.57 -11.70 11.94
N LEU A 314 -3.65 -12.62 11.62
CA LEU A 314 -3.19 -12.82 10.25
C LEU A 314 -4.25 -13.44 9.34
N ASP A 315 -5.35 -13.98 9.87
CA ASP A 315 -6.45 -14.47 9.04
C ASP A 315 -7.26 -13.34 8.39
N LEU A 316 -7.06 -12.10 8.84
CA LEU A 316 -7.64 -10.91 8.21
C LEU A 316 -6.89 -10.49 6.93
N TYR A 317 -5.72 -11.06 6.62
CA TYR A 317 -4.84 -10.56 5.54
C TYR A 317 -4.54 -11.61 4.45
N LYS A 318 -4.33 -11.13 3.23
CA LYS A 318 -3.88 -11.96 2.08
C LYS A 318 -2.36 -12.00 1.93
N ASP A 319 -1.68 -10.97 2.46
CA ASP A 319 -0.23 -10.77 2.50
C ASP A 319 0.11 -9.90 3.73
N LEU A 320 1.30 -9.32 3.80
CA LEU A 320 1.72 -8.52 4.96
C LEU A 320 0.93 -7.21 5.16
N SER A 321 0.27 -6.69 4.13
CA SER A 321 -0.33 -5.36 4.16
C SER A 321 -1.85 -5.41 3.96
N HIS A 322 -2.32 -6.19 2.99
CA HIS A 322 -3.69 -6.08 2.48
C HIS A 322 -4.71 -6.89 3.31
N HIS A 323 -5.62 -6.19 3.98
CA HIS A 323 -6.68 -6.76 4.81
C HIS A 323 -8.01 -6.98 4.07
N LYS A 324 -8.87 -7.83 4.63
CA LYS A 324 -10.22 -8.08 4.12
C LYS A 324 -11.13 -6.87 4.26
N GLN A 325 -12.23 -6.90 3.50
CA GLN A 325 -13.29 -5.88 3.52
C GLN A 325 -13.82 -5.60 4.93
N ASP A 326 -13.99 -6.61 5.80
CA ASP A 326 -14.52 -6.37 7.15
C ASP A 326 -13.63 -5.39 7.94
N VAL A 327 -12.32 -5.34 7.69
CA VAL A 327 -11.45 -4.36 8.34
C VAL A 327 -11.73 -2.95 7.82
N ASN A 328 -11.98 -2.76 6.52
CA ASN A 328 -12.46 -1.47 5.98
C ASN A 328 -13.82 -1.08 6.61
N SER A 329 -14.71 -2.05 6.77
CA SER A 329 -16.00 -1.89 7.45
C SER A 329 -15.84 -1.37 8.87
N TRP A 330 -14.96 -1.99 9.67
CA TRP A 330 -14.70 -1.58 11.06
C TRP A 330 -13.98 -0.23 11.14
N ILE A 331 -13.11 0.10 10.18
CA ILE A 331 -12.50 1.43 10.08
C ILE A 331 -13.58 2.50 9.88
N ALA A 332 -14.52 2.28 8.95
CA ALA A 332 -15.60 3.23 8.71
C ALA A 332 -16.49 3.42 9.95
N GLU A 333 -16.82 2.32 10.66
CA GLU A 333 -17.57 2.36 11.92
C GLU A 333 -16.83 3.14 13.01
N ALA A 334 -15.54 2.85 13.24
CA ALA A 334 -14.72 3.52 14.24
C ALA A 334 -14.58 5.03 13.96
N ILE A 335 -14.40 5.42 12.69
CA ILE A 335 -14.32 6.83 12.27
C ILE A 335 -15.69 7.51 12.40
N GLY A 336 -16.77 6.84 11.98
CA GLY A 336 -18.14 7.35 12.10
C GLY A 336 -18.55 7.60 13.54
N ALA A 337 -18.10 6.75 14.47
CA ALA A 337 -18.31 6.89 15.90
C ALA A 337 -17.37 7.93 16.58
N ASP A 338 -16.38 8.46 15.86
CA ASP A 338 -15.27 9.27 16.42
C ASP A 338 -14.63 8.59 17.64
N ASP A 339 -14.32 7.30 17.50
CA ASP A 339 -13.87 6.47 18.61
C ASP A 339 -12.51 6.95 19.15
N ALA A 340 -12.53 7.41 20.40
CA ALA A 340 -11.36 7.91 21.12
C ALA A 340 -10.24 6.87 21.26
N LYS A 341 -10.53 5.57 21.12
CA LYS A 341 -9.52 4.49 21.09
C LYS A 341 -8.55 4.68 19.93
N TYR A 342 -9.03 5.14 18.78
CA TYR A 342 -8.23 5.26 17.56
C TYR A 342 -7.87 6.70 17.22
N ARG A 343 -8.58 7.69 17.80
CA ARG A 343 -8.32 9.10 17.52
C ARG A 343 -6.92 9.52 17.97
N VAL A 344 -6.14 10.09 17.06
CA VAL A 344 -4.81 10.64 17.35
C VAL A 344 -4.95 12.04 17.95
N THR A 345 -4.22 12.29 19.04
CA THR A 345 -4.23 13.52 19.83
C THR A 345 -2.83 13.81 20.39
N ASP A 346 -2.61 15.02 20.91
CA ASP A 346 -1.36 15.42 21.55
C ASP A 346 -1.01 14.49 22.72
N GLY A 347 -2.04 13.97 23.40
CA GLY A 347 -1.89 13.12 24.58
C GLY A 347 -1.52 11.67 24.28
N ASN A 348 -1.67 11.20 23.02
CA ASN A 348 -1.45 9.80 22.69
C ASN A 348 -0.51 9.53 21.49
N VAL A 349 -0.19 10.51 20.65
CA VAL A 349 0.63 10.30 19.44
C VAL A 349 1.98 9.61 19.72
N ASP A 350 2.68 10.05 20.77
CA ASP A 350 3.95 9.44 21.18
C ASP A 350 3.76 8.02 21.73
N SER A 351 2.67 7.78 22.47
CA SER A 351 2.36 6.47 23.03
C SER A 351 1.96 5.45 21.95
N LEU A 352 1.24 5.88 20.91
CA LEU A 352 0.87 5.05 19.77
C LEU A 352 2.11 4.64 18.96
N ASN A 353 3.04 5.58 18.74
CA ASN A 353 4.34 5.27 18.10
C ASN A 353 5.19 4.34 18.96
N ALA A 354 5.26 4.56 20.27
CA ALA A 354 5.96 3.67 21.19
C ALA A 354 5.37 2.26 21.20
N GLN A 355 4.03 2.15 21.16
CA GLN A 355 3.32 0.88 21.07
C GLN A 355 3.64 0.15 19.75
N LEU A 356 3.59 0.84 18.61
CA LEU A 356 3.95 0.23 17.32
C LEU A 356 5.40 -0.28 17.30
N LYS A 357 6.33 0.51 17.85
CA LYS A 357 7.73 0.13 18.00
C LYS A 357 7.87 -1.12 18.87
N GLN A 358 7.23 -1.15 20.03
CA GLN A 358 7.25 -2.31 20.92
C GLN A 358 6.67 -3.55 20.21
N GLN A 359 5.58 -3.41 19.46
CA GLN A 359 5.00 -4.50 18.68
C GLN A 359 5.99 -5.04 17.63
N ALA A 360 6.69 -4.17 16.89
CA ALA A 360 7.70 -4.60 15.92
C ALA A 360 8.91 -5.31 16.59
N GLU A 361 9.29 -4.86 17.80
CA GLU A 361 10.40 -5.43 18.56
C GLU A 361 10.10 -6.79 19.18
N THR A 362 8.82 -7.05 19.50
CA THR A 362 8.41 -8.22 20.29
C THR A 362 7.58 -9.24 19.52
N ALA A 363 6.87 -8.84 18.46
CA ALA A 363 6.05 -9.76 17.67
C ALA A 363 6.91 -10.81 16.99
N VAL A 364 6.54 -12.08 17.13
CA VAL A 364 7.21 -13.20 16.46
C VAL A 364 6.16 -14.23 16.04
N LEU A 365 6.42 -14.88 14.91
CA LEU A 365 5.57 -15.95 14.40
C LEU A 365 5.91 -17.27 15.11
N ASN A 366 4.90 -17.99 15.57
CA ASN A 366 5.06 -19.35 16.10
C ASN A 366 4.83 -20.42 15.01
N ALA A 367 5.07 -21.70 15.34
CA ALA A 367 4.93 -22.82 14.41
C ALA A 367 3.50 -23.04 13.86
N ASP A 368 2.49 -22.45 14.51
CA ASP A 368 1.08 -22.51 14.12
C ASP A 368 0.66 -21.30 13.26
N ASP A 369 1.64 -20.53 12.77
CA ASP A 369 1.48 -19.26 12.04
C ASP A 369 0.72 -18.17 12.82
N ASN A 370 0.66 -18.25 14.15
CA ASN A 370 0.07 -17.18 14.96
C ASN A 370 1.17 -16.20 15.42
N VAL A 371 0.84 -14.91 15.49
CA VAL A 371 1.74 -13.92 16.08
C VAL A 371 1.59 -13.91 17.60
N VAL A 372 2.71 -13.99 18.30
CA VAL A 372 2.80 -13.86 19.76
C VAL A 372 3.85 -12.81 20.13
N GLY A 373 3.76 -12.26 21.35
CA GLY A 373 4.81 -11.42 21.90
C GLY A 373 5.92 -12.27 22.53
N PHE A 374 7.17 -11.96 22.21
CA PHE A 374 8.33 -12.50 22.91
C PHE A 374 9.34 -11.39 23.19
N GLN A 375 9.64 -11.16 24.46
CA GLN A 375 10.60 -10.17 24.92
C GLN A 375 11.80 -10.83 25.59
N VAL A 376 12.99 -10.32 25.33
CA VAL A 376 14.20 -10.68 26.08
C VAL A 376 14.60 -9.53 26.97
N MET A 377 14.83 -9.82 28.25
CA MET A 377 15.35 -8.89 29.25
C MET A 377 16.75 -9.36 29.66
N LEU A 378 17.77 -8.55 29.41
CA LEU A 378 19.15 -8.83 29.79
C LEU A 378 19.60 -7.80 30.82
N ASN A 379 19.93 -8.25 32.04
CA ASN A 379 20.34 -7.38 33.16
C ASN A 379 19.34 -6.24 33.45
N GLY A 380 18.04 -6.51 33.29
CA GLY A 380 16.98 -5.53 33.53
C GLY A 380 16.65 -4.62 32.34
N GLU A 381 17.40 -4.71 31.24
CA GLU A 381 17.16 -3.94 30.02
C GLU A 381 16.55 -4.81 28.91
N SER A 382 15.66 -4.24 28.09
CA SER A 382 15.09 -4.97 26.97
C SER A 382 16.13 -5.14 25.86
N LYS A 383 16.35 -6.39 25.43
CA LYS A 383 17.25 -6.72 24.34
C LYS A 383 16.47 -7.20 23.12
N VAL A 384 16.60 -6.47 22.02
CA VAL A 384 15.95 -6.81 20.75
C VAL A 384 16.93 -7.55 19.85
N PHE A 385 16.43 -8.60 19.20
CA PHE A 385 17.15 -9.36 18.19
C PHE A 385 16.41 -9.29 16.85
N THR A 386 17.11 -8.94 15.78
CA THR A 386 16.55 -8.97 14.42
C THR A 386 16.62 -10.38 13.84
N ASN A 387 15.76 -10.70 12.86
CA ASN A 387 15.73 -12.02 12.20
C ASN A 387 15.66 -13.20 13.18
N ARG A 388 14.84 -13.03 14.23
CA ARG A 388 14.59 -14.01 15.29
C ARG A 388 13.52 -15.03 14.89
N VAL A 389 13.63 -16.25 15.43
CA VAL A 389 12.66 -17.34 15.24
C VAL A 389 12.24 -17.86 16.61
N LEU A 390 10.93 -18.00 16.84
CA LEU A 390 10.43 -18.64 18.05
C LEU A 390 10.59 -20.14 17.95
N ALA A 391 11.13 -20.77 19.00
CA ALA A 391 11.19 -22.23 19.10
C ALA A 391 9.79 -22.86 19.19
N ASP A 392 9.68 -24.12 18.79
CA ASP A 392 8.42 -24.89 18.88
C ASP A 392 7.92 -25.01 20.33
N THR A 393 8.83 -24.98 21.31
CA THR A 393 8.50 -24.98 22.73
C THR A 393 7.84 -23.68 23.21
N LYS A 394 7.87 -22.60 22.41
CA LYS A 394 7.35 -21.26 22.72
C LYS A 394 8.06 -20.52 23.87
N ASP A 395 9.01 -21.18 24.54
CA ASP A 395 9.78 -20.65 25.69
C ASP A 395 11.19 -20.17 25.33
N GLU A 396 11.60 -20.33 24.06
CA GLU A 396 12.96 -20.07 23.61
C GLU A 396 12.97 -19.28 22.31
N LEU A 397 13.93 -18.37 22.18
CA LEU A 397 14.10 -17.56 20.98
C LEU A 397 15.43 -17.90 20.32
N LEU A 398 15.36 -18.33 19.06
CA LEU A 398 16.53 -18.51 18.23
C LEU A 398 16.92 -17.16 17.63
N VAL A 399 18.12 -16.70 17.94
CA VAL A 399 18.60 -15.36 17.56
C VAL A 399 19.93 -15.43 16.81
N PRO A 400 20.26 -14.44 15.96
CA PRO A 400 21.54 -14.41 15.25
C PRO A 400 22.73 -14.54 16.19
N VAL A 401 23.61 -15.49 15.91
CA VAL A 401 24.70 -15.86 16.80
C VAL A 401 25.67 -14.71 17.10
N LYS A 402 25.87 -13.81 16.12
CA LYS A 402 26.66 -12.59 16.31
C LYS A 402 26.01 -11.63 17.32
N GLN A 403 24.69 -11.48 17.27
CA GLN A 403 23.95 -10.64 18.21
C GLN A 403 23.90 -11.27 19.60
N ALA A 404 23.73 -12.58 19.70
CA ALA A 404 23.81 -13.30 20.98
C ALA A 404 25.18 -13.13 21.64
N ALA A 405 26.27 -13.36 20.90
CA ALA A 405 27.63 -13.19 21.39
C ALA A 405 27.87 -11.77 21.91
N ALA A 406 27.49 -10.76 21.12
CA ALA A 406 27.60 -9.35 21.51
C ALA A 406 26.75 -9.02 22.75
N ALA A 407 25.53 -9.55 22.85
CA ALA A 407 24.66 -9.34 24.01
C ALA A 407 25.27 -9.93 25.29
N LEU A 408 25.83 -11.13 25.21
CA LEU A 408 26.41 -11.84 26.36
C LEU A 408 27.86 -11.42 26.68
N GLY A 409 28.47 -10.54 25.88
CA GLY A 409 29.88 -10.20 26.00
C GLY A 409 30.81 -11.40 25.73
N ALA A 410 30.39 -12.33 24.87
CA ALA A 410 31.11 -13.55 24.58
C ALA A 410 31.94 -13.47 23.29
N ASP A 411 33.10 -14.12 23.29
CA ASP A 411 33.89 -14.38 22.09
C ASP A 411 33.16 -15.40 21.20
N LEU A 412 33.16 -15.14 19.89
CA LEU A 412 32.50 -15.96 18.87
C LEU A 412 33.51 -16.65 17.95
N GLY A 413 33.48 -17.97 17.93
CA GLY A 413 34.12 -18.81 16.93
C GLY A 413 33.09 -19.51 16.02
N TRP A 414 33.37 -19.57 14.73
CA TRP A 414 32.56 -20.30 13.74
C TRP A 414 33.44 -21.22 12.91
N ASP A 415 33.09 -22.50 12.86
CA ASP A 415 33.67 -23.50 11.95
C ASP A 415 32.70 -23.77 10.80
N GLN A 416 33.08 -23.37 9.59
CA GLN A 416 32.25 -23.52 8.40
C GLN A 416 32.11 -24.98 7.95
N ALA A 417 33.15 -25.82 8.13
CA ALA A 417 33.14 -27.20 7.64
C ALA A 417 32.17 -28.06 8.47
N THR A 418 32.17 -27.84 9.78
CA THR A 418 31.30 -28.58 10.71
C THR A 418 30.01 -27.84 11.05
N LYS A 419 29.85 -26.58 10.61
CA LYS A 419 28.75 -25.68 11.00
C LYS A 419 28.61 -25.57 12.52
N THR A 420 29.75 -25.44 13.20
CA THR A 420 29.82 -25.41 14.67
C THR A 420 30.06 -23.99 15.14
N VAL A 421 29.21 -23.51 16.03
CA VAL A 421 29.46 -22.29 16.81
C VAL A 421 30.20 -22.63 18.08
N THR A 422 31.16 -21.79 18.45
CA THR A 422 31.77 -21.74 19.78
C THR A 422 31.54 -20.36 20.40
N LEU A 423 30.96 -20.30 21.59
CA LEU A 423 30.88 -19.09 22.40
C LEU A 423 31.76 -19.22 23.64
N SER A 424 32.41 -18.15 24.08
CA SER A 424 33.24 -18.17 25.30
C SER A 424 33.16 -16.86 26.08
N VAL A 425 32.89 -16.92 27.38
CA VAL A 425 32.86 -15.76 28.28
C VAL A 425 33.21 -16.21 29.70
N ASN A 426 34.00 -15.42 30.44
CA ASN A 426 34.36 -15.68 31.83
C ASN A 426 34.89 -17.11 32.09
N GLY A 427 35.68 -17.66 31.16
CA GLY A 427 36.25 -19.01 31.25
C GLY A 427 35.27 -20.15 30.94
N ARG A 428 33.99 -19.87 30.72
CA ARG A 428 33.00 -20.84 30.25
C ARG A 428 32.98 -20.88 28.73
N LYS A 429 32.77 -22.08 28.18
CA LYS A 429 32.77 -22.32 26.73
C LYS A 429 31.57 -23.16 26.34
N LEU A 430 30.84 -22.74 25.31
CA LEU A 430 29.74 -23.50 24.74
C LEU A 430 30.02 -23.80 23.27
N LYS A 431 29.90 -25.06 22.86
CA LYS A 431 29.92 -25.47 21.46
C LYS A 431 28.57 -26.06 21.07
N MET A 432 28.02 -25.60 19.95
CA MET A 432 26.77 -26.13 19.39
C MET A 432 26.93 -26.32 17.88
N THR A 433 26.30 -27.35 17.33
CA THR A 433 26.34 -27.65 15.89
C THR A 433 24.97 -27.41 15.28
N VAL A 434 24.91 -26.73 14.14
CA VAL A 434 23.65 -26.50 13.42
C VAL A 434 22.95 -27.82 13.11
N GLY A 435 21.66 -27.92 13.47
CA GLY A 435 20.84 -29.11 13.29
C GLY A 435 21.01 -30.18 14.39
N SER A 436 21.88 -29.97 15.38
CA SER A 436 22.05 -30.87 16.52
C SER A 436 21.51 -30.25 17.81
N THR A 437 20.76 -31.03 18.58
CA THR A 437 20.38 -30.69 19.96
C THR A 437 21.48 -31.03 20.97
N GLU A 438 22.48 -31.81 20.58
CA GLU A 438 23.65 -32.09 21.40
C GLU A 438 24.65 -30.93 21.34
N ALA A 439 25.14 -30.53 22.51
CA ALA A 439 26.11 -29.44 22.67
C ALA A 439 27.18 -29.82 23.72
N GLN A 440 28.27 -29.05 23.76
CA GLN A 440 29.32 -29.20 24.78
C GLN A 440 29.49 -27.91 25.56
N ALA A 441 29.27 -27.97 26.87
CA ALA A 441 29.48 -26.87 27.81
C ALA A 441 30.69 -27.18 28.70
N SER A 442 31.76 -26.39 28.54
CA SER A 442 33.02 -26.47 29.32
C SER A 442 33.60 -27.90 29.44
N GLY A 443 33.45 -28.71 28.39
CA GLY A 443 33.95 -30.09 28.30
C GLY A 443 32.92 -31.18 28.60
N SER A 444 31.74 -30.82 29.12
CA SER A 444 30.64 -31.74 29.41
C SER A 444 29.60 -31.74 28.29
N ALA A 445 29.03 -32.91 27.98
CA ALA A 445 27.89 -33.01 27.07
C ALA A 445 26.63 -32.46 27.73
N VAL A 446 25.89 -31.62 27.00
CA VAL A 446 24.60 -31.04 27.40
C VAL A 446 23.63 -31.10 26.22
N THR A 447 22.33 -31.13 26.49
CA THR A 447 21.30 -31.20 25.46
C THR A 447 20.44 -29.94 25.49
N SER A 448 20.30 -29.29 24.34
CA SER A 448 19.34 -28.21 24.12
C SER A 448 18.00 -28.77 23.67
N ALA A 449 16.89 -28.18 24.12
CA ALA A 449 15.57 -28.51 23.60
C ALA A 449 15.42 -28.16 22.10
N ASN A 450 16.17 -27.15 21.64
CA ASN A 450 16.11 -26.65 20.28
C ASN A 450 17.51 -26.61 19.66
N ALA A 451 17.67 -27.18 18.48
CA ALA A 451 18.94 -27.14 17.75
C ALA A 451 19.19 -25.74 17.16
N PRO A 452 20.46 -25.28 17.05
CA PRO A 452 20.78 -24.13 16.23
C PRO A 452 20.34 -24.34 14.78
N GLN A 453 19.91 -23.26 14.13
CA GLN A 453 19.38 -23.27 12.76
C GLN A 453 20.20 -22.38 11.83
N LEU A 454 20.10 -22.62 10.52
CA LEU A 454 20.69 -21.76 9.49
C LEU A 454 19.57 -21.21 8.60
N VAL A 455 19.28 -19.91 8.74
CA VAL A 455 18.19 -19.23 8.03
C VAL A 455 18.78 -18.11 7.18
N GLY A 456 18.58 -18.17 5.85
CA GLY A 456 19.10 -17.16 4.93
C GLY A 456 20.62 -16.95 5.02
N GLY A 457 21.39 -18.01 5.34
CA GLY A 457 22.84 -17.93 5.55
C GLY A 457 23.27 -17.40 6.94
N THR A 458 22.34 -17.05 7.82
CA THR A 458 22.61 -16.62 9.19
C THR A 458 22.39 -17.78 10.17
N ALA A 459 23.40 -18.07 11.00
CA ALA A 459 23.28 -19.06 12.08
C ALA A 459 22.51 -18.45 13.26
N LEU A 460 21.42 -19.10 13.65
CA LEU A 460 20.59 -18.77 14.80
C LEU A 460 20.81 -19.79 15.92
N ILE A 461 20.90 -19.34 17.17
CA ILE A 461 21.12 -20.21 18.34
C ILE A 461 20.03 -19.98 19.40
N PRO A 462 19.66 -21.01 20.20
CA PRO A 462 18.73 -20.84 21.33
C PRO A 462 19.36 -19.94 22.40
N PHE A 463 18.84 -18.73 22.55
CA PHE A 463 19.49 -17.68 23.35
C PHE A 463 19.50 -18.00 24.85
N GLY A 464 18.35 -18.41 25.41
CA GLY A 464 18.20 -18.76 26.82
C GLY A 464 19.11 -19.93 27.20
N PHE A 465 19.07 -21.01 26.43
CA PHE A 465 19.98 -22.15 26.61
C PHE A 465 21.45 -21.71 26.56
N ALA A 466 21.85 -20.92 25.55
CA ALA A 466 23.23 -20.50 25.41
C ALA A 466 23.70 -19.63 26.58
N ALA A 467 22.88 -18.67 27.02
CA ALA A 467 23.17 -17.83 28.17
C ALA A 467 23.31 -18.67 29.45
N GLY A 468 22.40 -19.62 29.69
CA GLY A 468 22.47 -20.53 30.84
C GLY A 468 23.77 -21.34 30.89
N GLN A 469 24.20 -21.91 29.76
CA GLN A 469 25.45 -22.67 29.68
C GLN A 469 26.71 -21.80 29.82
N LEU A 470 26.60 -20.51 29.50
CA LEU A 470 27.64 -19.50 29.75
C LEU A 470 27.55 -18.90 31.16
N GLY A 471 26.64 -19.42 31.99
CA GLY A 471 26.54 -19.18 33.41
C GLY A 471 25.76 -17.94 33.82
N PHE A 472 24.88 -17.46 32.95
CA PHE A 472 23.84 -16.50 33.30
C PHE A 472 22.65 -17.22 33.94
N ASN A 473 21.93 -16.55 34.84
CA ASN A 473 20.64 -17.02 35.35
C ASN A 473 19.56 -16.74 34.31
N VAL A 474 18.78 -17.76 33.96
CA VAL A 474 17.75 -17.68 32.93
C VAL A 474 16.39 -18.08 33.50
N ALA A 475 15.37 -17.26 33.27
CA ALA A 475 14.00 -17.51 33.66
C ALA A 475 13.05 -17.13 32.51
N VAL A 476 11.97 -17.89 32.36
CA VAL A 476 10.90 -17.62 31.39
C VAL A 476 9.61 -17.38 32.14
N ASP A 477 8.91 -16.30 31.80
CA ASP A 477 7.61 -15.95 32.37
C ASP A 477 6.54 -15.85 31.28
N HIS A 478 5.33 -16.32 31.62
CA HIS A 478 4.13 -16.31 30.79
C HIS A 478 2.99 -15.49 31.41
N SER A 479 3.24 -14.76 32.50
CA SER A 479 2.23 -14.08 33.33
C SER A 479 1.35 -13.08 32.58
N ASN A 480 1.80 -12.57 31.42
CA ASN A 480 1.13 -11.50 30.69
C ASN A 480 0.19 -11.99 29.57
N GLY A 481 -0.09 -13.30 29.48
CA GLY A 481 -1.15 -13.90 28.66
C GLY A 481 -0.96 -13.86 27.13
N GLN A 482 -0.22 -12.88 26.61
CA GLN A 482 0.13 -12.72 25.19
C GLN A 482 1.62 -12.44 24.95
N MET A 483 2.41 -12.27 26.02
CA MET A 483 3.84 -11.97 25.97
C MET A 483 4.60 -13.00 26.81
N THR A 484 5.54 -13.71 26.18
CA THR A 484 6.56 -14.48 26.88
C THR A 484 7.76 -13.58 27.17
N VAL A 485 8.28 -13.61 28.40
CA VAL A 485 9.45 -12.82 28.80
C VAL A 485 10.59 -13.75 29.20
N LEU A 486 11.67 -13.72 28.43
CA LEU A 486 12.93 -14.42 28.74
C LEU A 486 13.87 -13.46 29.48
N THR A 487 14.09 -13.71 30.76
CA THR A 487 15.00 -12.91 31.60
C THR A 487 16.36 -13.61 31.72
N VAL A 488 17.42 -12.86 31.45
CA VAL A 488 18.82 -13.28 31.55
C VAL A 488 19.57 -12.32 32.47
N GLN A 489 20.22 -12.84 33.51
CA GLN A 489 20.99 -12.05 34.48
C GLN A 489 22.40 -12.61 34.67
N SER A 490 23.41 -11.73 34.67
CA SER A 490 24.83 -12.08 34.87
C SER A 490 25.17 -12.60 36.25
#